data_AF-A0A9P7CYI9-F1
#
_entry.id   AF-A0A9P7CYI9-F1
#
_cell.length_a   1.000
_cell.length_b   1.000
_cell.length_c   1.000
_cell.angle_alpha   90.00
_cell.angle_beta   90.00
_cell.angle_gamma   90.00
#
_symmetry.space_group_name_H-M   'P 1'
#
loop_
_entity.id
_entity.type
_entity.pdbx_description
1 polymer ?
#
loop_
_entity_poly.entity_id
_entity_poly.type
_entity_poly.pdbx_seq_one_letter_code
_entity_poly.pdbx_strand_id
1 'polypeptide(L)'
;MALITISGYPSSGKSTRAAQIHDFLSSAASSPQLKVKVISDDDLAIDRASYDDSLQEKTARATLFTAITRHIARDTILIVDGMNYIKGFRYQLYCKAREAGVRVATVYVIATPDQCRKWNDERADGKRYKPQTSVTFPSPFPHPIPNLETPDSLDALIQRFEEPSSMVRWDAPLFTIPWDDPTPPLERISDAVTTGIVKPPNVGTQITPKAPTDALRTLEHTTNALVSALMAAQAAGPLGGPIVLTVDALEPCSNTSVNESPVLRIRLTLPHRALTLSELQRLKRQFVAARRKAVTLGSTEKGRVEWGEEGVGRAFAEFLEEGLGIVR
;
A
#
# COMPACT_ATOMS: atom_id res chain seq x y z
N MET A 1 6.84 -4.65 -9.87
CA MET A 1 6.03 -3.96 -10.90
C MET A 1 6.03 -2.45 -10.64
N ALA A 2 5.28 -1.65 -11.41
CA ALA A 2 5.36 -0.18 -11.42
C ALA A 2 3.99 0.50 -11.47
N LEU A 3 3.91 1.74 -10.97
CA LEU A 3 2.82 2.69 -11.19
C LEU A 3 3.29 3.77 -12.18
N ILE A 4 2.62 3.87 -13.32
CA ILE A 4 2.84 4.92 -14.34
C ILE A 4 1.73 5.96 -14.18
N THR A 5 2.10 7.19 -13.84
CA THR A 5 1.16 8.33 -13.73
C THR A 5 1.25 9.17 -14.99
N ILE A 6 0.16 9.25 -15.77
CA ILE A 6 0.08 10.15 -16.92
C ILE A 6 -0.40 11.52 -16.44
N SER A 7 0.32 12.59 -16.76
CA SER A 7 -0.02 13.97 -16.40
C SER A 7 0.08 14.88 -17.62
N GLY A 8 -0.68 15.96 -17.65
CA GLY A 8 -0.79 16.87 -18.78
C GLY A 8 -2.13 17.61 -18.75
N TYR A 9 -2.26 18.66 -19.57
CA TYR A 9 -3.52 19.41 -19.63
C TYR A 9 -4.72 18.51 -19.96
N PRO A 10 -5.94 18.88 -19.52
CA PRO A 10 -7.15 18.30 -20.09
C PRO A 10 -7.11 18.39 -21.62
N SER A 11 -7.55 17.34 -22.30
CA SER A 11 -7.48 17.20 -23.76
C SER A 11 -6.09 17.17 -24.40
N SER A 12 -4.97 17.05 -23.67
CA SER A 12 -3.61 17.06 -24.25
C SER A 12 -3.14 15.78 -24.97
N GLY A 13 -4.00 14.78 -25.18
CA GLY A 13 -3.62 13.48 -25.74
C GLY A 13 -3.08 12.47 -24.71
N LYS A 14 -3.33 12.68 -23.41
CA LYS A 14 -2.96 11.74 -22.33
C LYS A 14 -3.40 10.30 -22.60
N SER A 15 -4.67 10.10 -22.92
CA SER A 15 -5.22 8.77 -23.20
C SER A 15 -4.58 8.10 -24.41
N THR A 16 -4.23 8.89 -25.44
CA THR A 16 -3.48 8.37 -26.60
C THR A 16 -2.11 7.85 -26.19
N ARG A 17 -1.37 8.60 -25.36
CA ARG A 17 -0.07 8.13 -24.84
C ARG A 17 -0.21 6.96 -23.88
N ALA A 18 -1.24 6.94 -23.05
CA ALA A 18 -1.54 5.82 -22.16
C ALA A 18 -1.78 4.52 -22.94
N ALA A 19 -2.58 4.60 -24.01
CA ALA A 19 -2.86 3.46 -24.90
C ALA A 19 -1.60 2.96 -25.61
N GLN A 20 -0.78 3.85 -26.18
CA GLN A 20 0.49 3.47 -26.81
C GLN A 20 1.45 2.76 -25.84
N ILE A 21 1.57 3.28 -24.61
CA ILE A 21 2.37 2.65 -23.56
C ILE A 21 1.78 1.29 -23.18
N HIS A 22 0.47 1.20 -23.00
CA HIS A 22 -0.21 -0.05 -22.68
C HIS A 22 0.04 -1.11 -23.75
N ASP A 23 -0.16 -0.78 -25.03
CA ASP A 23 -0.06 -1.72 -26.14
C ASP A 23 1.37 -2.21 -26.31
N PHE A 24 2.35 -1.30 -26.22
CA PHE A 24 3.75 -1.65 -26.27
C PHE A 24 4.14 -2.59 -25.12
N LEU A 25 3.81 -2.23 -23.88
CA LEU A 25 4.14 -3.05 -22.71
C LEU A 25 3.45 -4.40 -22.72
N SER A 26 2.21 -4.46 -23.23
CA SER A 26 1.46 -5.71 -23.37
C SER A 26 2.09 -6.63 -24.42
N SER A 27 2.61 -6.07 -25.52
CA SER A 27 3.33 -6.83 -26.54
C SER A 27 4.72 -7.29 -26.07
N ALA A 28 5.42 -6.45 -25.29
CA ALA A 28 6.75 -6.72 -24.78
C ALA A 28 6.75 -7.66 -23.56
N ALA A 29 5.61 -7.83 -22.88
CA ALA A 29 5.42 -8.75 -21.76
C ALA A 29 5.48 -10.21 -22.24
N SER A 30 6.68 -10.67 -22.58
CA SER A 30 6.98 -12.04 -23.03
C SER A 30 6.85 -13.07 -21.90
N SER A 31 6.78 -12.59 -20.65
CA SER A 31 6.68 -13.43 -19.45
C SER A 31 5.21 -13.55 -19.01
N PRO A 32 4.65 -14.77 -18.85
CA PRO A 32 3.24 -15.00 -18.52
C PRO A 32 2.79 -14.48 -17.12
N GLN A 33 3.67 -13.80 -16.37
CA GLN A 33 3.41 -13.31 -15.02
C GLN A 33 3.25 -11.78 -14.93
N LEU A 34 3.57 -11.01 -15.98
CA LEU A 34 3.47 -9.54 -15.97
C LEU A 34 2.12 -9.09 -16.54
N LYS A 35 1.29 -8.49 -15.69
CA LYS A 35 0.01 -7.89 -16.12
C LYS A 35 0.24 -6.43 -16.47
N VAL A 36 -0.42 -5.91 -17.50
CA VAL A 36 -0.47 -4.47 -17.78
C VAL A 36 -1.92 -4.05 -17.66
N LYS A 37 -2.20 -2.96 -16.93
CA LYS A 37 -3.57 -2.48 -16.73
C LYS A 37 -3.61 -0.97 -16.80
N VAL A 38 -4.62 -0.43 -17.48
CA VAL A 38 -4.98 0.99 -17.43
C VAL A 38 -6.15 1.18 -16.46
N ILE A 39 -6.12 2.27 -15.70
CA ILE A 39 -7.27 2.81 -14.99
C ILE A 39 -7.42 4.25 -15.45
N SER A 40 -8.60 4.58 -15.97
CA SER A 40 -8.97 5.93 -16.36
C SER A 40 -10.20 6.44 -15.61
N ASP A 41 -10.42 7.75 -15.67
CA ASP A 41 -11.66 8.36 -15.17
C ASP A 41 -12.88 7.81 -15.94
N ASP A 42 -12.73 7.57 -17.25
CA ASP A 42 -13.76 7.01 -18.13
C ASP A 42 -14.16 5.57 -17.72
N ASP A 43 -13.19 4.70 -17.42
CA ASP A 43 -13.44 3.32 -16.98
C ASP A 43 -14.19 3.25 -15.64
N LEU A 44 -14.07 4.31 -14.84
CA LEU A 44 -14.70 4.44 -13.53
C LEU A 44 -16.02 5.21 -13.58
N ALA A 45 -16.50 5.57 -14.78
CA ALA A 45 -17.67 6.41 -15.00
C ALA A 45 -17.61 7.75 -14.22
N ILE A 46 -16.41 8.31 -14.09
CA ILE A 46 -16.20 9.64 -13.52
C ILE A 46 -16.44 10.65 -14.63
N ASP A 47 -17.55 11.37 -14.54
CA ASP A 47 -17.89 12.40 -15.52
C ASP A 47 -16.92 13.59 -15.41
N ARG A 48 -16.62 14.25 -16.54
CA ARG A 48 -15.75 15.43 -16.58
C ARG A 48 -16.30 16.60 -15.79
N ALA A 49 -17.62 16.74 -15.70
CA ALA A 49 -18.29 17.73 -14.87
C ALA A 49 -17.98 17.55 -13.37
N SER A 50 -17.51 16.36 -12.95
CA SER A 50 -17.05 16.14 -11.58
C SER A 50 -15.88 17.06 -11.20
N TYR A 51 -15.16 17.62 -12.17
CA TYR A 51 -14.05 18.55 -11.94
C TYR A 51 -14.48 20.03 -11.94
N ASP A 52 -15.75 20.33 -12.21
CA ASP A 52 -16.31 21.68 -12.17
C ASP A 52 -16.56 22.15 -10.73
N ASP A 53 -16.77 21.21 -9.80
CA ASP A 53 -17.05 21.47 -8.38
C ASP A 53 -16.05 20.76 -7.46
N SER A 54 -15.61 21.45 -6.42
CA SER A 54 -14.58 20.97 -5.50
C SER A 54 -14.99 19.73 -4.68
N LEU A 55 -16.28 19.56 -4.35
CA LEU A 55 -16.78 18.40 -3.60
C LEU A 55 -16.87 17.17 -4.50
N GLN A 56 -17.36 17.35 -5.72
CA GLN A 56 -17.39 16.28 -6.73
C GLN A 56 -15.98 15.86 -7.11
N GLU A 57 -15.06 16.82 -7.27
CA GLU A 57 -13.67 16.53 -7.65
C GLU A 57 -12.97 15.70 -6.56
N LYS A 58 -13.22 16.02 -5.29
CA LYS A 58 -12.71 15.22 -4.17
C LYS A 58 -13.22 13.78 -4.25
N THR A 59 -14.49 13.59 -4.61
CA THR A 59 -15.12 12.28 -4.75
C THR A 59 -14.57 11.51 -5.96
N ALA A 60 -14.39 12.18 -7.09
CA ALA A 60 -13.75 11.63 -8.29
C ALA A 60 -12.33 11.13 -7.98
N ARG A 61 -11.50 11.97 -7.36
CA ARG A 61 -10.13 11.59 -6.95
C ARG A 61 -10.12 10.43 -5.94
N ALA A 62 -11.05 10.40 -5.00
CA ALA A 62 -11.18 9.29 -4.06
C ALA A 62 -11.56 7.97 -4.75
N THR A 63 -12.45 8.04 -5.76
CA THR A 63 -12.87 6.89 -6.57
C THR A 63 -11.71 6.33 -7.38
N LEU A 64 -10.98 7.20 -8.10
CA LEU A 64 -9.78 6.84 -8.84
C LEU A 64 -8.71 6.24 -7.92
N PHE A 65 -8.43 6.89 -6.78
CA PHE A 65 -7.45 6.40 -5.80
C PHE A 65 -7.81 5.03 -5.21
N THR A 66 -9.10 4.78 -4.96
CA THR A 66 -9.59 3.48 -4.49
C THR A 66 -9.39 2.40 -5.56
N ALA A 67 -9.67 2.71 -6.83
CA ALA A 67 -9.42 1.79 -7.93
C ALA A 67 -7.92 1.46 -8.08
N ILE A 68 -7.05 2.47 -8.01
CA ILE A 68 -5.59 2.28 -8.04
C ILE A 68 -5.12 1.39 -6.89
N THR A 69 -5.62 1.64 -5.68
CA THR A 69 -5.28 0.85 -4.48
C THR A 69 -5.64 -0.63 -4.63
N ARG A 70 -6.72 -0.96 -5.35
CA ARG A 70 -7.12 -2.36 -5.60
C ARG A 70 -6.26 -3.08 -6.63
N HIS A 71 -5.63 -2.36 -7.55
CA HIS A 71 -4.92 -2.94 -8.69
C HIS A 71 -3.40 -2.84 -8.62
N ILE A 72 -2.87 -2.06 -7.68
CA ILE A 72 -1.43 -1.99 -7.41
C ILE A 72 -0.97 -3.24 -6.61
N ALA A 73 0.08 -3.92 -7.05
CA ALA A 73 0.68 -5.08 -6.32
C ALA A 73 2.19 -5.25 -6.65
N ARG A 74 2.80 -6.44 -6.75
CA ARG A 74 4.19 -6.64 -7.27
C ARG A 74 4.38 -7.19 -8.72
N ASP A 75 3.34 -7.71 -9.38
CA ASP A 75 3.25 -8.37 -10.71
C ASP A 75 2.54 -7.62 -11.90
N THR A 76 2.30 -6.30 -11.85
CA THR A 76 1.31 -5.53 -12.67
C THR A 76 1.83 -4.12 -12.97
N ILE A 77 2.05 -3.77 -14.23
CA ILE A 77 2.31 -2.39 -14.59
C ILE A 77 0.97 -1.66 -14.64
N LEU A 78 0.73 -0.77 -13.68
CA LEU A 78 -0.52 -0.02 -13.57
C LEU A 78 -0.35 1.38 -14.16
N ILE A 79 -1.07 1.69 -15.22
CA ILE A 79 -1.11 2.99 -15.89
C ILE A 79 -2.32 3.76 -15.40
N VAL A 80 -2.11 4.98 -14.92
CA VAL A 80 -3.16 5.88 -14.43
C VAL A 80 -3.39 6.97 -15.46
N ASP A 81 -4.41 6.79 -16.29
CA ASP A 81 -4.89 7.77 -17.27
C ASP A 81 -6.04 8.60 -16.70
N GLY A 82 -5.71 9.43 -15.72
CA GLY A 82 -6.66 10.37 -15.11
C GLY A 82 -6.21 11.81 -15.30
N MET A 83 -6.96 12.74 -14.70
CA MET A 83 -6.58 14.15 -14.74
C MET A 83 -5.17 14.41 -14.18
N ASN A 84 -4.83 13.85 -13.00
CA ASN A 84 -3.48 13.91 -12.38
C ASN A 84 -2.79 15.30 -12.43
N TYR A 85 -3.61 16.35 -12.38
CA TYR A 85 -3.24 17.70 -12.80
C TYR A 85 -2.72 18.56 -11.63
N ILE A 86 -3.08 18.20 -10.39
CA ILE A 86 -2.58 18.83 -9.17
C ILE A 86 -1.46 18.03 -8.51
N LYS A 87 -0.48 18.75 -7.96
CA LYS A 87 0.70 18.17 -7.31
C LYS A 87 0.33 17.31 -6.10
N GLY A 88 -0.65 17.76 -5.32
CA GLY A 88 -1.11 17.06 -4.12
C GLY A 88 -1.62 15.65 -4.42
N PHE A 89 -2.31 15.45 -5.55
CA PHE A 89 -2.80 14.12 -5.93
C PHE A 89 -1.69 13.22 -6.46
N ARG A 90 -0.77 13.75 -7.27
CA ARG A 90 0.43 12.99 -7.70
C ARG A 90 1.27 12.53 -6.51
N TYR A 91 1.40 13.36 -5.47
CA TYR A 91 2.06 12.96 -4.23
C TYR A 91 1.35 11.78 -3.54
N GLN A 92 0.01 11.79 -3.48
CA GLN A 92 -0.75 10.66 -2.92
C GLN A 92 -0.50 9.37 -3.72
N LEU A 93 -0.48 9.44 -5.05
CA LEU A 93 -0.16 8.30 -5.91
C LEU A 93 1.27 7.79 -5.67
N TYR A 94 2.25 8.69 -5.58
CA TYR A 94 3.63 8.37 -5.25
C TYR A 94 3.72 7.65 -3.90
N CYS A 95 3.09 8.18 -2.85
CA CYS A 95 3.06 7.55 -1.53
C CYS A 95 2.47 6.14 -1.60
N LYS A 96 1.36 5.95 -2.33
CA LYS A 96 0.73 4.64 -2.46
C LYS A 96 1.62 3.62 -3.18
N ALA A 97 2.31 4.06 -4.23
CA ALA A 97 3.29 3.23 -4.93
C ALA A 97 4.48 2.84 -4.05
N ARG A 98 4.98 3.77 -3.23
CA ARG A 98 6.05 3.50 -2.26
C ARG A 98 5.61 2.48 -1.21
N GLU A 99 4.40 2.61 -0.69
CA GLU A 99 3.79 1.66 0.25
C GLU A 99 3.68 0.25 -0.35
N ALA A 100 3.19 0.14 -1.60
CA ALA A 100 3.09 -1.13 -2.31
C ALA A 100 4.46 -1.76 -2.67
N GLY A 101 5.54 -0.98 -2.57
CA GLY A 101 6.87 -1.41 -2.98
C GLY A 101 6.95 -1.62 -4.49
N VAL A 102 6.40 -0.68 -5.27
CA VAL A 102 6.49 -0.66 -6.74
C VAL A 102 7.35 0.50 -7.23
N ARG A 103 7.83 0.39 -8.47
CA ARG A 103 8.49 1.52 -9.16
C ARG A 103 7.46 2.61 -9.48
N VAL A 104 7.94 3.82 -9.66
CA VAL A 104 7.11 4.98 -10.04
C VAL A 104 7.69 5.59 -11.30
N ALA A 105 6.81 5.94 -12.24
CA ALA A 105 7.18 6.69 -13.44
C ALA A 105 6.09 7.73 -13.71
N THR A 106 6.46 9.01 -13.72
CA THR A 106 5.56 10.08 -14.17
C THR A 106 5.86 10.35 -15.65
N VAL A 107 4.83 10.25 -16.49
CA VAL A 107 4.89 10.61 -17.91
C VAL A 107 4.10 11.91 -18.08
N TYR A 108 4.81 12.98 -18.44
CA TYR A 108 4.22 14.29 -18.70
C TYR A 108 3.98 14.46 -20.20
N VAL A 109 2.72 14.60 -20.60
CA VAL A 109 2.30 14.83 -21.98
C VAL A 109 2.14 16.33 -22.22
N ILE A 110 2.96 16.87 -23.12
CA ILE A 110 2.96 18.29 -23.48
C ILE A 110 1.99 18.53 -24.64
N ALA A 111 1.11 19.51 -24.47
CA ALA A 111 0.37 20.18 -25.54
C ALA A 111 0.15 21.65 -25.15
N THR A 112 -0.09 22.54 -26.12
CA THR A 112 -0.40 23.93 -25.80
C THR A 112 -1.86 24.08 -25.36
N PRO A 113 -2.20 25.11 -24.55
CA PRO A 113 -3.60 25.40 -24.21
C PRO A 113 -4.50 25.55 -25.44
N ASP A 114 -4.01 26.20 -26.49
CA ASP A 114 -4.78 26.42 -27.72
C ASP A 114 -5.08 25.12 -28.47
N GLN A 115 -4.14 24.18 -28.50
CA GLN A 115 -4.37 22.84 -29.04
C GLN A 115 -5.44 22.09 -28.22
N CYS A 116 -5.35 22.17 -26.89
CA CYS A 116 -6.31 21.53 -26.00
C CYS A 116 -7.73 22.09 -26.19
N ARG A 117 -7.87 23.41 -26.39
CA ARG A 117 -9.15 24.07 -26.72
C ARG A 117 -9.69 23.57 -28.05
N LYS A 118 -8.87 23.63 -29.10
CA LYS A 118 -9.25 23.16 -30.44
C LYS A 118 -9.78 21.72 -30.41
N TRP A 119 -9.07 20.80 -29.78
CA TRP A 119 -9.52 19.41 -29.71
C TRP A 119 -10.70 19.17 -28.77
N ASN A 120 -10.91 20.03 -27.78
CA ASN A 120 -12.14 20.00 -26.98
C ASN A 120 -13.34 20.45 -27.83
N ASP A 121 -13.17 21.45 -28.69
CA ASP A 121 -14.22 21.97 -29.56
C ASP A 121 -14.58 21.01 -30.70
N GLU A 122 -13.58 20.33 -31.27
CA GLU A 122 -13.74 19.32 -32.33
C GLU A 122 -14.29 17.97 -31.81
N ARG A 123 -14.50 17.85 -30.50
CA ARG A 123 -14.85 16.59 -29.84
C ARG A 123 -16.32 16.20 -30.10
N ALA A 124 -16.51 15.02 -30.70
CA ALA A 124 -17.85 14.50 -31.06
C ALA A 124 -18.40 13.44 -30.09
N ASP A 125 -17.62 13.01 -29.07
CA ASP A 125 -17.98 11.89 -28.19
C ASP A 125 -18.91 12.27 -27.03
N GLY A 126 -19.46 13.49 -27.04
CA GLY A 126 -20.33 14.00 -25.98
C GLY A 126 -19.61 14.33 -24.67
N LYS A 127 -18.29 14.11 -24.57
CA LYS A 127 -17.50 14.39 -23.36
C LYS A 127 -16.80 15.74 -23.43
N ARG A 128 -17.36 16.72 -24.13
CA ARG A 128 -16.77 18.07 -24.20
C ARG A 128 -16.86 18.74 -22.82
N TYR A 129 -15.81 19.45 -22.40
CA TYR A 129 -15.87 20.27 -21.18
C TYR A 129 -16.89 21.40 -21.35
N LYS A 130 -17.55 21.79 -20.26
CA LYS A 130 -18.61 22.79 -20.30
C LYS A 130 -18.07 24.14 -20.79
N PRO A 131 -18.66 24.72 -21.87
CA PRO A 131 -18.24 26.02 -22.36
C PRO A 131 -18.68 27.13 -21.40
N GLN A 132 -18.02 28.29 -21.52
CA GLN A 132 -18.41 29.50 -20.80
C GLN A 132 -19.91 29.80 -21.00
N THR A 133 -20.66 29.96 -19.91
CA THR A 133 -22.08 30.35 -19.96
C THR A 133 -22.30 31.68 -19.24
N SER A 134 -23.03 32.60 -19.90
CA SER A 134 -23.54 33.80 -19.26
C SER A 134 -24.91 33.49 -18.63
N VAL A 135 -24.99 33.59 -17.31
CA VAL A 135 -26.26 33.42 -16.61
C VAL A 135 -26.92 34.78 -16.48
N THR A 136 -28.02 34.99 -17.22
CA THR A 136 -28.84 36.18 -17.06
C THR A 136 -29.80 35.96 -15.90
N PHE A 137 -29.57 36.65 -14.78
CA PHE A 137 -30.52 36.65 -13.67
C PHE A 137 -31.67 37.64 -13.96
N PRO A 138 -32.94 37.22 -13.86
CA PRO A 138 -34.04 38.18 -13.85
C PRO A 138 -33.91 39.04 -12.57
N SER A 139 -33.42 40.27 -12.74
CA SER A 139 -33.29 41.24 -11.64
C SER A 139 -34.61 41.98 -11.45
N PRO A 140 -35.18 42.02 -10.23
CA PRO A 140 -36.30 42.91 -9.91
C PRO A 140 -35.88 44.39 -9.81
N PHE A 141 -34.59 44.71 -9.95
CA PHE A 141 -34.06 46.07 -9.83
C PHE A 141 -33.78 46.71 -11.20
N PRO A 142 -33.98 48.04 -11.34
CA PRO A 142 -33.81 48.77 -12.60
C PRO A 142 -32.35 48.92 -13.09
N HIS A 143 -31.37 48.42 -12.32
CA HIS A 143 -29.97 48.38 -12.72
C HIS A 143 -29.59 46.94 -13.13
N PRO A 144 -29.08 46.72 -14.35
CA PRO A 144 -28.57 45.43 -14.77
C PRO A 144 -27.44 44.98 -13.82
N ILE A 145 -27.59 43.79 -13.23
CA ILE A 145 -26.47 43.12 -12.58
C ILE A 145 -25.54 42.69 -13.72
N PRO A 146 -24.22 42.98 -13.69
CA PRO A 146 -23.31 42.50 -14.72
C PRO A 146 -23.44 40.98 -14.82
N ASN A 147 -23.53 40.46 -16.05
CA ASN A 147 -23.67 39.02 -16.31
C ASN A 147 -22.60 38.27 -15.50
N LEU A 148 -23.03 37.31 -14.69
CA LEU A 148 -22.08 36.42 -14.03
C LEU A 148 -21.60 35.44 -15.10
N GLU A 149 -20.40 35.72 -15.63
CA GLU A 149 -19.72 34.82 -16.54
C GLU A 149 -19.15 33.64 -15.75
N THR A 150 -19.67 32.44 -16.01
CA THR A 150 -19.07 31.21 -15.47
C THR A 150 -17.87 30.85 -16.35
N PRO A 151 -16.66 30.66 -15.80
CA PRO A 151 -15.48 30.37 -16.61
C PRO A 151 -15.66 29.05 -17.37
N ASP A 152 -15.06 28.95 -18.55
CA ASP A 152 -14.97 27.69 -19.28
C ASP A 152 -14.26 26.63 -18.42
N SER A 153 -14.89 25.46 -18.26
CA SER A 153 -14.37 24.40 -17.40
C SER A 153 -12.97 23.95 -17.82
N LEU A 154 -12.68 23.92 -19.12
CA LEU A 154 -11.36 23.55 -19.63
C LEU A 154 -10.32 24.59 -19.21
N ASP A 155 -10.60 25.88 -19.40
CA ASP A 155 -9.68 26.96 -19.05
C ASP A 155 -9.44 27.03 -17.54
N ALA A 156 -10.48 26.83 -16.73
CA ALA A 156 -10.34 26.74 -15.28
C ALA A 156 -9.41 25.58 -14.86
N LEU A 157 -9.50 24.43 -15.53
CA LEU A 157 -8.61 23.29 -15.26
C LEU A 157 -7.18 23.52 -15.74
N ILE A 158 -6.99 24.19 -16.88
CA ILE A 158 -5.67 24.59 -17.39
C ILE A 158 -4.99 25.56 -16.41
N GLN A 159 -5.72 26.55 -15.88
CA GLN A 159 -5.20 27.50 -14.90
C GLN A 159 -4.79 26.84 -13.58
N ARG A 160 -5.48 25.77 -13.20
CA ARG A 160 -5.19 24.98 -11.98
C ARG A 160 -4.11 23.91 -12.17
N PHE A 161 -3.63 23.70 -13.41
CA PHE A 161 -2.63 22.68 -13.68
C PHE A 161 -1.29 23.02 -13.03
N GLU A 162 -0.79 22.09 -12.22
CA GLU A 162 0.53 22.17 -11.62
C GLU A 162 1.47 21.21 -12.36
N GLU A 163 2.37 21.75 -13.19
CA GLU A 163 3.32 20.94 -13.95
C GLU A 163 4.19 20.03 -13.05
N PRO A 164 4.46 18.78 -13.46
CA PRO A 164 5.44 17.93 -12.79
C PRO A 164 6.81 18.62 -12.68
N SER A 165 7.31 18.81 -11.45
CA SER A 165 8.50 19.63 -11.20
C SER A 165 9.77 18.79 -11.05
N SER A 166 10.79 19.06 -11.89
CA SER A 166 12.12 18.44 -11.79
C SER A 166 12.89 18.80 -10.52
N MET A 167 12.55 19.91 -9.86
CA MET A 167 13.13 20.31 -8.57
C MET A 167 12.68 19.40 -7.42
N VAL A 168 11.58 18.66 -7.60
CA VAL A 168 11.00 17.80 -6.60
C VAL A 168 11.23 16.35 -7.02
N ARG A 169 12.16 15.66 -6.35
CA ARG A 169 12.57 14.29 -6.71
C ARG A 169 11.41 13.32 -6.97
N TRP A 170 10.34 13.38 -6.18
CA TRP A 170 9.19 12.48 -6.31
C TRP A 170 8.18 12.92 -7.38
N ASP A 171 8.19 14.21 -7.77
CA ASP A 171 7.29 14.79 -8.77
C ASP A 171 7.98 15.01 -10.13
N ALA A 172 9.29 14.77 -10.21
CA ALA A 172 10.06 14.93 -11.42
C ALA A 172 9.49 14.03 -12.52
N PRO A 173 9.13 14.59 -13.70
CA PRO A 173 8.67 13.78 -14.81
C PRO A 173 9.84 12.91 -15.28
N LEU A 174 9.63 11.59 -15.28
CA LEU A 174 10.64 10.65 -15.77
C LEU A 174 10.71 10.68 -17.29
N PHE A 175 9.57 10.93 -17.92
CA PHE A 175 9.44 11.14 -19.35
C PHE A 175 8.57 12.37 -19.60
N THR A 176 9.02 13.22 -20.52
CA THR A 176 8.28 14.37 -21.01
C THR A 176 8.13 14.17 -22.51
N ILE A 177 6.89 14.02 -22.98
CA ILE A 177 6.57 13.56 -24.33
C ILE A 177 5.61 14.57 -24.97
N PRO A 178 5.98 15.22 -26.07
CA PRO A 178 5.05 16.00 -26.89
C PRO A 178 3.89 15.14 -27.37
N TRP A 179 2.69 15.69 -27.48
CA TRP A 179 1.52 14.93 -27.98
C TRP A 179 1.67 14.47 -29.43
N ASP A 180 2.47 15.18 -30.24
CA ASP A 180 2.69 14.97 -31.68
C ASP A 180 3.93 14.13 -32.00
N ASP A 181 4.72 13.76 -30.99
CA ASP A 181 5.88 12.88 -31.17
C ASP A 181 5.45 11.56 -31.85
N PRO A 182 5.92 11.29 -33.09
CA PRO A 182 5.57 10.06 -33.81
C PRO A 182 6.30 8.83 -33.23
N THR A 183 7.36 9.04 -32.46
CA THR A 183 8.25 8.00 -31.93
C THR A 183 8.46 8.18 -30.42
N PRO A 184 7.41 8.06 -29.60
CA PRO A 184 7.55 8.17 -28.16
C PRO A 184 8.54 7.12 -27.63
N PRO A 185 9.30 7.42 -26.56
CA PRO A 185 10.40 6.56 -26.08
C PRO A 185 9.89 5.33 -25.30
N LEU A 186 9.09 4.48 -25.94
CA LEU A 186 8.38 3.35 -25.33
C LEU A 186 9.33 2.28 -24.77
N GLU A 187 10.45 2.01 -25.45
CA GLU A 187 11.50 1.11 -24.96
C GLU A 187 12.09 1.61 -23.64
N ARG A 188 12.44 2.89 -23.57
CA ARG A 188 12.99 3.49 -22.35
C ARG A 188 11.98 3.48 -21.20
N ILE A 189 10.70 3.68 -21.51
CA ILE A 189 9.61 3.55 -20.53
C ILE A 189 9.56 2.12 -20.01
N SER A 190 9.57 1.13 -20.89
CA SER A 190 9.60 -0.29 -20.54
C SER A 190 10.78 -0.64 -19.64
N ASP A 191 11.98 -0.22 -20.02
CA ASP A 191 13.18 -0.43 -19.22
C ASP A 191 13.05 0.20 -17.83
N ALA A 192 12.57 1.44 -17.73
CA ALA A 192 12.43 2.12 -16.44
C ALA A 192 11.42 1.46 -15.50
N VAL A 193 10.37 0.84 -16.03
CA VAL A 193 9.31 0.22 -15.20
C VAL A 193 9.57 -1.25 -14.90
N THR A 194 10.36 -1.93 -15.73
CA THR A 194 10.71 -3.36 -15.57
C THR A 194 12.06 -3.55 -14.88
N THR A 195 13.06 -2.74 -15.22
CA THR A 195 14.44 -2.85 -14.73
C THR A 195 14.73 -1.88 -13.57
N GLY A 196 15.83 -2.11 -12.84
CA GLY A 196 16.27 -1.22 -11.76
C GLY A 196 15.78 -1.58 -10.36
N ILE A 197 16.47 -1.06 -9.35
CA ILE A 197 16.27 -1.40 -7.93
C ILE A 197 15.01 -0.69 -7.40
N VAL A 198 14.05 -1.48 -6.93
CA VAL A 198 12.90 -0.96 -6.19
C VAL A 198 13.37 -0.56 -4.79
N LYS A 199 13.27 0.72 -4.45
CA LYS A 199 13.62 1.17 -3.10
C LYS A 199 12.61 0.60 -2.09
N PRO A 200 13.05 0.09 -0.93
CA PRO A 200 12.14 -0.43 0.08
C PRO A 200 11.19 0.67 0.59
N PRO A 201 9.96 0.32 1.01
CA PRO A 201 9.04 1.25 1.65
C PRO A 201 9.67 1.88 2.89
N ASN A 202 9.30 3.12 3.20
CA ASN A 202 9.79 3.78 4.41
C ASN A 202 9.32 2.99 5.64
N VAL A 203 10.19 2.86 6.65
CA VAL A 203 9.93 2.04 7.85
C VAL A 203 8.66 2.52 8.58
N GLY A 204 8.42 3.83 8.61
CA GLY A 204 7.21 4.42 9.21
C GLY A 204 5.90 4.16 8.45
N THR A 205 5.96 3.59 7.24
CA THR A 205 4.78 3.25 6.41
C THR A 205 4.57 1.74 6.25
N GLN A 206 5.41 0.92 6.90
CA GLN A 206 5.20 -0.53 6.88
C GLN A 206 3.98 -0.85 7.75
N ILE A 207 3.00 -1.51 7.15
CA ILE A 207 1.84 -2.04 7.88
C ILE A 207 2.36 -3.14 8.80
N THR A 208 2.53 -2.83 10.09
CA THR A 208 2.79 -3.86 11.09
C THR A 208 1.56 -4.78 11.14
N PRO A 209 1.72 -6.10 10.96
CA PRO A 209 0.60 -7.01 11.03
C PRO A 209 -0.09 -6.85 12.39
N LYS A 210 -1.38 -6.51 12.37
CA LYS A 210 -2.19 -6.42 13.58
C LYS A 210 -2.20 -7.78 14.26
N ALA A 211 -2.00 -7.82 15.58
CA ALA A 211 -2.08 -9.07 16.33
C ALA A 211 -3.48 -9.71 16.12
N PRO A 212 -3.55 -11.05 15.97
CA PRO A 212 -4.83 -11.74 15.87
C PRO A 212 -5.66 -11.54 17.14
N THR A 213 -6.98 -11.67 17.02
CA THR A 213 -7.93 -11.48 18.14
C THR A 213 -7.63 -12.39 19.33
N ASP A 214 -7.14 -13.60 19.06
CA ASP A 214 -6.83 -14.61 20.07
C ASP A 214 -5.40 -14.54 20.64
N ALA A 215 -4.58 -13.59 20.18
CA ALA A 215 -3.15 -13.49 20.55
C ALA A 215 -2.90 -13.52 22.06
N LEU A 216 -3.73 -12.82 22.86
CA LEU A 216 -3.59 -12.78 24.31
C LEU A 216 -3.96 -14.11 24.97
N ARG A 217 -5.00 -14.78 24.45
CA ARG A 217 -5.42 -16.10 24.94
C ARG A 217 -4.33 -17.13 24.67
N THR A 218 -3.80 -17.16 23.45
CA THR A 218 -2.70 -18.04 23.04
C THR A 218 -1.47 -17.79 23.92
N LEU A 219 -1.08 -16.52 24.10
CA LEU A 219 0.05 -16.13 24.94
C LEU A 219 -0.06 -16.65 26.39
N GLU A 220 -1.20 -16.42 27.04
CA GLU A 220 -1.42 -16.85 28.42
C GLU A 220 -1.53 -18.37 28.55
N HIS A 221 -2.21 -19.02 27.62
CA HIS A 221 -2.39 -20.48 27.65
C HIS A 221 -1.06 -21.21 27.44
N THR A 222 -0.32 -20.90 26.37
CA THR A 222 0.94 -21.57 26.05
C THR A 222 1.98 -21.35 27.14
N THR A 223 2.10 -20.14 27.69
CA THR A 223 3.07 -19.86 28.76
C THR A 223 2.71 -20.57 30.07
N ASN A 224 1.42 -20.67 30.42
CA ASN A 224 0.98 -21.46 31.58
C ASN A 224 1.30 -22.94 31.42
N ALA A 225 0.97 -23.49 30.25
CA ALA A 225 1.17 -24.90 29.97
C ALA A 225 2.66 -25.28 29.98
N LEU A 226 3.53 -24.39 29.49
CA LEU A 226 4.99 -24.55 29.59
C LEU A 226 5.52 -24.51 31.02
N VAL A 227 5.03 -23.59 31.87
CA VAL A 227 5.42 -23.56 33.28
C VAL A 227 5.03 -24.85 33.99
N SER A 228 3.81 -25.37 33.74
CA SER A 228 3.35 -26.64 34.31
C SER A 228 4.19 -27.82 33.82
N ALA A 229 4.45 -27.89 32.51
CA ALA A 229 5.27 -28.94 31.91
C ALA A 229 6.72 -28.91 32.46
N LEU A 230 7.28 -27.72 32.67
CA LEU A 230 8.62 -27.54 33.21
C LEU A 230 8.71 -28.02 34.67
N MET A 231 7.72 -27.68 35.50
CA MET A 231 7.66 -28.16 36.89
C MET A 231 7.53 -29.68 36.96
N ALA A 232 6.74 -30.29 36.05
CA ALA A 232 6.61 -31.74 35.96
C ALA A 232 7.91 -32.41 35.49
N ALA A 233 8.56 -31.85 34.47
CA ALA A 233 9.84 -32.36 33.96
C ALA A 233 10.96 -32.27 35.02
N GLN A 234 11.00 -31.20 35.81
CA GLN A 234 11.96 -31.05 36.90
C GLN A 234 11.73 -32.05 38.04
N ALA A 235 10.47 -32.44 38.31
CA ALA A 235 10.15 -33.43 39.33
C ALA A 235 10.51 -34.86 38.91
N ALA A 236 10.47 -35.15 37.60
CA ALA A 236 10.69 -36.50 37.06
C ALA A 236 12.11 -36.74 36.50
N GLY A 237 12.89 -35.67 36.25
CA GLY A 237 14.15 -35.73 35.52
C GLY A 237 15.38 -35.22 36.27
N PRO A 238 16.56 -35.32 35.66
CA PRO A 238 17.81 -34.79 36.22
C PRO A 238 17.78 -33.26 36.31
N LEU A 239 18.48 -32.72 37.33
CA LEU A 239 18.61 -31.27 37.50
C LEU A 239 19.58 -30.68 36.45
N GLY A 240 19.01 -29.97 35.48
CA GLY A 240 19.75 -29.17 34.50
C GLY A 240 20.04 -29.88 33.18
N GLY A 241 20.47 -29.09 32.20
CA GLY A 241 20.76 -29.54 30.84
C GLY A 241 19.60 -29.33 29.85
N PRO A 242 19.77 -29.74 28.58
CA PRO A 242 18.77 -29.57 27.55
C PRO A 242 17.58 -30.51 27.78
N ILE A 243 16.37 -29.94 27.75
CA ILE A 243 15.11 -30.66 27.86
C ILE A 243 14.19 -30.36 26.68
N VAL A 244 13.29 -31.28 26.40
CA VAL A 244 12.21 -31.09 25.41
C VAL A 244 10.88 -31.19 26.15
N LEU A 245 10.13 -30.10 26.19
CA LEU A 245 8.79 -30.08 26.76
C LEU A 245 7.76 -30.40 25.68
N THR A 246 6.84 -31.29 26.03
CA THR A 246 5.65 -31.61 25.24
C THR A 246 4.44 -30.95 25.87
N VAL A 247 3.71 -30.15 25.09
CA VAL A 247 2.53 -29.42 25.55
C VAL A 247 1.39 -29.65 24.57
N ASP A 248 0.18 -29.83 25.09
CA ASP A 248 -1.02 -29.94 24.26
C ASP A 248 -1.33 -28.58 23.60
N ALA A 249 -1.52 -28.60 22.28
CA ALA A 249 -1.86 -27.43 21.48
C ALA A 249 -3.37 -27.14 21.53
N LEU A 250 -3.79 -25.87 21.46
CA LEU A 250 -5.22 -25.52 21.39
C LEU A 250 -5.83 -25.79 20.01
N GLU A 251 -5.01 -25.80 18.96
CA GLU A 251 -5.45 -26.05 17.58
C GLU A 251 -4.65 -27.18 16.92
N PRO A 252 -5.29 -28.00 16.06
CA PRO A 252 -4.57 -28.98 15.27
C PRO A 252 -3.59 -28.26 14.34
N CYS A 253 -2.29 -28.56 14.47
CA CYS A 253 -1.29 -28.11 13.51
C CYS A 253 -1.71 -28.59 12.11
N SER A 254 -1.51 -27.80 11.06
CA SER A 254 -1.95 -28.09 9.68
C SER A 254 -1.35 -29.36 9.04
N ASN A 255 -0.59 -30.15 9.80
CA ASN A 255 0.24 -31.25 9.34
C ASN A 255 -0.11 -32.58 10.04
N THR A 256 -1.04 -32.59 11.00
CA THR A 256 -1.39 -33.80 11.75
C THR A 256 -2.56 -34.54 11.10
N SER A 257 -2.34 -35.83 10.83
CA SER A 257 -3.42 -36.77 10.52
C SER A 257 -4.45 -36.80 11.66
N VAL A 258 -5.72 -36.96 11.30
CA VAL A 258 -6.97 -36.74 12.07
C VAL A 258 -7.07 -37.43 13.45
N ASN A 259 -6.09 -38.22 13.89
CA ASN A 259 -6.16 -39.03 15.13
C ASN A 259 -5.02 -38.83 16.14
N GLU A 260 -4.16 -37.81 16.00
CA GLU A 260 -3.15 -37.49 17.03
C GLU A 260 -3.45 -36.15 17.71
N SER A 261 -3.42 -36.13 19.05
CA SER A 261 -3.45 -34.90 19.85
C SER A 261 -2.34 -33.97 19.37
N PRO A 262 -2.59 -32.67 19.12
CA PRO A 262 -1.56 -31.79 18.63
C PRO A 262 -0.56 -31.52 19.75
N VAL A 263 0.66 -32.06 19.60
CA VAL A 263 1.73 -31.90 20.60
C VAL A 263 2.75 -30.87 20.11
N LEU A 264 2.90 -29.80 20.87
CA LEU A 264 3.97 -28.81 20.70
C LEU A 264 5.22 -29.31 21.40
N ARG A 265 6.36 -29.33 20.68
CA ARG A 265 7.66 -29.71 21.23
C ARG A 265 8.57 -28.49 21.31
N ILE A 266 8.89 -28.09 22.53
CA ILE A 266 9.68 -26.88 22.80
C ILE A 266 10.98 -27.28 23.48
N ARG A 267 12.10 -26.87 22.90
CA ARG A 267 13.44 -27.13 23.43
C ARG A 267 13.88 -25.97 24.30
N LEU A 268 14.40 -26.26 25.47
CA LEU A 268 15.05 -25.28 26.34
C LEU A 268 16.15 -25.94 27.17
N THR A 269 17.06 -25.14 27.67
CA THR A 269 18.12 -25.56 28.57
C THR A 269 17.77 -25.15 29.99
N LEU A 270 17.90 -26.06 30.96
CA LEU A 270 17.70 -25.76 32.38
C LEU A 270 19.05 -25.54 33.08
N PRO A 271 19.12 -24.66 34.08
CA PRO A 271 20.33 -24.48 34.87
C PRO A 271 20.53 -25.67 35.82
N HIS A 272 21.76 -25.89 36.30
CA HIS A 272 22.09 -26.92 37.29
C HIS A 272 21.62 -26.54 38.71
N ARG A 273 20.37 -26.10 38.84
CA ARG A 273 19.69 -25.81 40.11
C ARG A 273 18.19 -26.05 39.97
N ALA A 274 17.52 -26.33 41.07
CA ALA A 274 16.07 -26.42 41.09
C ALA A 274 15.45 -25.03 40.84
N LEU A 275 14.54 -24.94 39.87
CA LEU A 275 13.72 -23.74 39.65
C LEU A 275 12.52 -23.78 40.59
N THR A 276 12.16 -22.61 41.12
CA THR A 276 10.98 -22.46 41.97
C THR A 276 9.79 -22.00 41.15
N LEU A 277 8.58 -22.40 41.55
CA LEU A 277 7.35 -21.95 40.89
C LEU A 277 7.23 -20.42 40.93
N SER A 278 7.65 -19.77 42.01
CA SER A 278 7.61 -18.31 42.15
C SER A 278 8.53 -17.59 41.16
N GLU A 279 9.72 -18.16 40.89
CA GLU A 279 10.66 -17.64 39.89
C GLU A 279 10.10 -17.77 38.46
N LEU A 280 9.58 -18.95 38.10
CA LEU A 280 8.96 -19.18 36.80
C LEU A 280 7.73 -18.29 36.58
N GLN A 281 6.87 -18.13 37.60
CA GLN A 281 5.72 -17.23 37.53
C GLN A 281 6.13 -15.75 37.46
N ARG A 282 7.28 -15.37 38.02
CA ARG A 282 7.85 -14.02 37.85
C ARG A 282 8.30 -13.79 36.41
N LEU A 283 9.09 -14.69 35.84
CA LEU A 283 9.56 -14.61 34.45
C LEU A 283 8.39 -14.61 33.46
N LYS A 284 7.40 -15.49 33.67
CA LYS A 284 6.15 -15.49 32.90
C LYS A 284 5.45 -14.13 32.94
N ARG A 285 5.27 -13.52 34.13
CA ARG A 285 4.61 -12.21 34.24
C ARG A 285 5.37 -11.11 33.50
N GLN A 286 6.71 -11.12 33.55
CA GLN A 286 7.55 -10.18 32.81
C GLN A 286 7.37 -10.35 31.29
N PHE A 287 7.42 -11.59 30.80
CA PHE A 287 7.22 -11.90 29.39
C PHE A 287 5.82 -11.50 28.89
N VAL A 288 4.77 -11.89 29.60
CA VAL A 288 3.38 -11.57 29.24
C VAL A 288 3.15 -10.06 29.27
N ALA A 289 3.69 -9.34 30.27
CA ALA A 289 3.57 -7.88 30.33
C ALA A 289 4.28 -7.17 29.16
N ALA A 290 5.46 -7.66 28.77
CA ALA A 290 6.19 -7.14 27.61
C ALA A 290 5.43 -7.36 26.30
N ARG A 291 4.95 -8.59 26.06
CA ARG A 291 4.21 -8.94 24.84
C ARG A 291 2.82 -8.30 24.77
N ARG A 292 2.14 -8.12 25.91
CA ARG A 292 0.86 -7.40 25.99
C ARG A 292 0.99 -5.94 25.54
N LYS A 293 2.08 -5.25 25.91
CA LYS A 293 2.37 -3.90 25.40
C LYS A 293 2.54 -3.90 23.88
N ALA A 294 3.20 -4.92 23.32
CA ALA A 294 3.35 -5.05 21.87
C ALA A 294 2.02 -5.31 21.13
N VAL A 295 1.06 -6.01 21.76
CA VAL A 295 -0.30 -6.20 21.22
C VAL A 295 -1.09 -4.89 21.21
N THR A 296 -1.01 -4.09 22.28
CA THR A 296 -1.87 -2.89 22.45
C THR A 296 -1.31 -1.63 21.80
N LEU A 297 0.01 -1.43 21.81
CA LEU A 297 0.67 -0.23 21.29
C LEU A 297 1.19 -0.39 19.85
N GLY A 298 1.07 -1.58 19.27
CA GLY A 298 1.77 -1.94 18.03
C GLY A 298 3.25 -2.22 18.28
N SER A 299 3.85 -3.08 17.45
CA SER A 299 5.22 -3.59 17.68
C SER A 299 6.26 -2.47 17.79
N THR A 300 6.96 -2.41 18.94
CA THR A 300 8.20 -1.65 19.13
C THR A 300 9.45 -2.46 18.78
N GLU A 301 9.31 -3.76 18.48
CA GLU A 301 10.43 -4.65 18.16
C GLU A 301 10.64 -4.80 16.65
N LYS A 302 11.91 -4.79 16.25
CA LYS A 302 12.36 -5.10 14.89
C LYS A 302 12.18 -6.60 14.64
N GLY A 303 11.00 -7.01 14.19
CA GLY A 303 10.75 -8.39 13.79
C GLY A 303 9.27 -8.71 13.63
N ARG A 304 8.97 -9.70 12.78
CA ARG A 304 7.63 -10.28 12.67
C ARG A 304 7.39 -11.09 13.96
N VAL A 305 6.49 -10.62 14.81
CA VAL A 305 6.07 -11.38 16.00
C VAL A 305 5.15 -12.50 15.54
N GLU A 306 5.56 -13.74 15.76
CA GLU A 306 4.74 -14.92 15.50
C GLU A 306 3.81 -15.17 16.71
N TRP A 307 2.52 -14.91 16.51
CA TRP A 307 1.48 -15.07 17.54
C TRP A 307 0.91 -16.48 17.65
N GLY A 308 1.39 -17.42 16.82
CA GLY A 308 1.02 -18.84 16.92
C GLY A 308 1.66 -19.51 18.13
N GLU A 309 1.08 -20.62 18.58
CA GLU A 309 1.53 -21.32 19.80
C GLU A 309 3.00 -21.75 19.75
N GLU A 310 3.48 -22.24 18.60
CA GLU A 310 4.89 -22.60 18.42
C GLU A 310 5.81 -21.37 18.54
N GLY A 311 5.43 -20.26 17.92
CA GLY A 311 6.19 -19.01 17.96
C GLY A 311 6.24 -18.40 19.36
N VAL A 312 5.10 -18.35 20.05
CA VAL A 312 4.99 -17.92 21.45
C VAL A 312 5.82 -18.82 22.36
N GLY A 313 5.72 -20.14 22.17
CA GLY A 313 6.42 -21.12 22.98
C GLY A 313 7.94 -21.04 22.84
N ARG A 314 8.44 -20.89 21.60
CA ARG A 314 9.86 -20.68 21.31
C ARG A 314 10.37 -19.37 21.91
N ALA A 315 9.64 -18.27 21.72
CA ALA A 315 10.02 -16.98 22.27
C ALA A 315 10.02 -16.96 23.80
N PHE A 316 9.09 -17.69 24.45
CA PHE A 316 9.09 -17.83 25.90
C PHE A 316 10.25 -18.70 26.40
N ALA A 317 10.59 -19.77 25.69
CA ALA A 317 11.75 -20.61 26.01
C ALA A 317 13.06 -19.82 25.95
N GLU A 318 13.27 -19.03 24.90
CA GLU A 318 14.44 -18.14 24.78
C GLU A 318 14.49 -17.10 25.90
N PHE A 319 13.34 -16.50 26.24
CA PHE A 319 13.23 -15.56 27.36
C PHE A 319 13.54 -16.22 28.71
N LEU A 320 13.14 -17.49 28.90
CA LEU A 320 13.49 -18.25 30.10
C LEU A 320 14.99 -18.55 30.14
N GLU A 321 15.61 -18.97 29.03
CA GLU A 321 17.05 -19.22 28.96
C GLU A 321 17.85 -17.95 29.35
N GLU A 322 17.49 -16.81 28.78
CA GLU A 322 18.11 -15.51 29.10
C GLU A 322 17.87 -15.11 30.56
N GLY A 323 16.63 -15.17 31.03
CA GLY A 323 16.25 -14.81 32.39
C GLY A 323 16.85 -15.71 33.47
N LEU A 324 17.24 -16.93 33.11
CA LEU A 324 17.92 -17.90 33.98
C LEU A 324 19.45 -17.82 33.88
N GLY A 325 19.99 -16.93 33.04
CA GLY A 325 21.43 -16.72 32.88
C GLY A 325 22.12 -17.82 32.07
N ILE A 326 21.38 -18.53 31.22
CA ILE A 326 21.91 -19.56 30.32
C ILE A 326 22.24 -18.86 29.00
N VAL A 327 23.49 -18.39 28.90
CA VAL A 327 24.00 -17.81 27.66
C VAL A 327 24.39 -18.95 26.72
N ARG A 328 23.88 -18.93 25.49
CA ARG A 328 24.28 -19.85 24.42
C ARG A 328 25.73 -19.62 23.99
#